data_AF-A0A853JBZ5-F1
#
_entry.id   AF-A0A853JBZ5-F1
#
_cell.length_a   1.000
_cell.length_b   1.000
_cell.length_c   1.000
_cell.angle_alpha   90.00
_cell.angle_beta   90.00
_cell.angle_gamma   90.00
#
_symmetry.space_group_name_H-M   'P 1'
#
loop_
_entity.id
_entity.type
_entity.pdbx_description
1 polymer ?
#
loop_
_entity_poly.entity_id
_entity_poly.type
_entity_poly.pdbx_seq_one_letter_code
_entity_poly.pdbx_strand_id
1 'polypeptide(L)'
;MDFSNYSPALVLVIVVSLALAPFVAVMVTSFTKIVVVLSLLRNALGLQQVPPNVVINGLAIVLSIYVMYPVILDTHDSINARLEGRPPPASVQAQIDARA
;
A
#
# COMPACT_ATOMS: atom_id res chain seq x y z
N MET A 1 2.90 -23.85 19.69
CA MET A 1 3.44 -23.95 18.31
C MET A 1 4.85 -24.46 18.46
N ASP A 2 5.08 -25.75 18.22
CA ASP A 2 6.40 -26.35 18.39
C ASP A 2 7.35 -25.82 17.30
N PHE A 3 8.22 -24.88 17.69
CA PHE A 3 9.22 -24.29 16.81
C PHE A 3 10.32 -25.30 16.38
N SER A 4 10.35 -26.48 17.02
CA SER A 4 11.29 -27.56 16.74
C SER A 4 11.00 -28.32 15.44
N ASN A 5 9.79 -28.20 14.88
CA ASN A 5 9.37 -28.94 13.67
C ASN A 5 9.38 -28.07 12.39
N TYR A 6 9.71 -26.77 12.50
CA TYR A 6 9.87 -25.91 11.34
C TYR A 6 11.32 -25.97 10.87
N SER A 7 11.50 -26.31 9.58
CA SER A 7 12.81 -26.21 8.94
C SER A 7 13.36 -24.78 9.13
N PRO A 8 14.59 -24.62 9.65
CA PRO A 8 15.20 -23.29 9.87
C PRO A 8 15.16 -22.40 8.63
N ALA A 9 15.22 -23.01 7.44
CA ALA A 9 15.10 -22.30 6.16
C ALA A 9 13.71 -21.66 5.96
N LEU A 10 12.63 -22.34 6.35
CA LEU A 10 11.26 -21.82 6.21
C LEU A 10 11.03 -20.63 7.15
N VAL A 11 11.52 -20.72 8.39
CA VAL A 11 11.44 -19.62 9.36
C VAL A 11 12.17 -18.39 8.81
N LEU A 12 13.36 -18.58 8.23
CA LEU A 12 14.12 -17.50 7.61
C LEU A 12 13.33 -16.83 6.48
N VAL A 13 12.75 -17.60 5.56
CA VAL A 13 11.96 -17.07 4.44
C VAL A 13 10.76 -16.28 4.93
N ILE A 14 10.03 -16.78 5.93
CA ILE A 14 8.87 -16.06 6.49
C ILE A 14 9.30 -14.73 7.10
N VAL A 15 10.33 -14.72 7.94
CA VAL A 15 10.81 -13.49 8.60
C VAL A 15 11.26 -12.45 7.58
N VAL A 16 12.00 -12.88 6.55
CA VAL A 16 12.44 -11.99 5.46
C VAL A 16 11.24 -11.43 4.69
N SER A 17 10.27 -12.29 4.34
CA SER A 17 9.07 -11.86 3.62
C SER A 17 8.24 -10.86 4.44
N LEU A 18 8.11 -11.07 5.75
CA LEU A 18 7.37 -10.20 6.65
C LEU A 18 8.07 -8.85 6.84
N ALA A 19 9.40 -8.83 6.88
CA ALA A 19 10.19 -7.60 6.93
C ALA A 19 10.10 -6.79 5.63
N LEU A 20 10.00 -7.46 4.48
CA LEU A 20 9.85 -6.80 3.17
C LEU A 20 8.41 -6.37 2.86
N ALA A 21 7.40 -7.04 3.42
CA ALA A 21 5.99 -6.73 3.20
C ALA A 21 5.63 -5.24 3.42
N PRO A 22 5.99 -4.58 4.55
CA PRO A 22 5.67 -3.17 4.75
C PRO A 22 6.43 -2.25 3.76
N PHE A 23 7.64 -2.61 3.36
CA PHE A 23 8.41 -1.85 2.38
C PHE A 23 7.72 -1.87 1.01
N VAL A 24 7.33 -3.06 0.54
CA VAL A 24 6.61 -3.21 -0.72
C VAL A 24 5.26 -2.49 -0.66
N ALA A 25 4.52 -2.63 0.44
CA ALA A 25 3.23 -1.93 0.63
C ALA A 25 3.38 -0.42 0.44
N VAL A 26 4.41 0.18 1.02
CA VAL A 26 4.69 1.62 0.87
C VAL A 26 5.06 1.98 -0.57
N MET A 27 5.77 1.11 -1.29
CA MET A 27 6.14 1.35 -2.70
C MET A 27 4.96 1.25 -3.67
N VAL A 28 4.08 0.27 -3.50
CA VAL A 28 2.94 0.02 -4.41
C VAL A 28 1.73 0.92 -4.14
N THR A 29 1.76 1.68 -3.05
CA THR A 29 0.68 2.61 -2.67
C THR A 29 0.95 4.04 -3.16
N SER A 30 0.00 4.94 -2.92
CA SER A 30 0.14 6.38 -3.21
C SER A 30 1.23 7.09 -2.39
N PHE A 31 1.75 6.46 -1.33
CA PHE A 31 2.73 7.05 -0.43
C PHE A 31 3.94 7.62 -1.16
N THR A 32 4.56 6.86 -2.08
CA THR A 32 5.77 7.27 -2.80
C THR A 32 5.58 8.59 -3.54
N LYS A 33 4.45 8.76 -4.23
CA LYS A 33 4.15 10.01 -4.95
C LYS A 33 3.98 11.18 -3.99
N ILE A 34 3.26 10.98 -2.89
CA ILE A 34 3.00 12.04 -1.91
C ILE A 34 4.30 12.51 -1.25
N VAL A 35 5.16 11.60 -0.78
CA VAL A 35 6.45 11.96 -0.17
C VAL A 35 7.34 12.71 -1.15
N VAL A 36 7.43 12.24 -2.40
CA VAL A 36 8.27 12.89 -3.43
C VAL A 36 7.78 14.30 -3.70
N VAL A 37 6.48 14.51 -3.91
CA VAL A 37 5.91 15.84 -4.19
C VAL A 37 6.12 16.78 -2.99
N LEU A 38 5.89 16.33 -1.75
CA LEU A 38 6.14 17.14 -0.56
C LEU A 38 7.63 17.46 -0.35
N SER A 39 8.52 16.53 -0.69
CA SER A 39 9.98 16.74 -0.61
C SER A 39 10.47 17.74 -1.65
N LEU A 40 9.93 17.67 -2.88
CA LEU A 40 10.19 18.65 -3.93
C LEU A 40 9.67 20.04 -3.54
N LEU A 41 8.47 20.11 -2.96
CA LEU A 41 7.90 21.36 -2.45
C LEU A 41 8.80 21.98 -1.38
N ARG A 42 9.31 21.19 -0.42
CA ARG A 42 10.27 21.70 0.57
C ARG A 42 11.51 22.32 -0.09
N ASN A 43 12.10 21.64 -1.06
CA ASN A 43 13.28 22.16 -1.76
C ASN A 43 12.95 23.46 -2.51
N ALA A 44 11.75 23.55 -3.10
CA ALA A 44 11.28 24.74 -3.80
C ALA A 44 11.06 25.94 -2.87
N LEU A 45 10.74 25.73 -1.59
CA LEU A 45 10.57 26.80 -0.61
C LEU A 45 11.90 27.45 -0.19
N GLY A 46 13.05 26.86 -0.52
CA GLY A 46 14.37 27.39 -0.14
C GLY A 46 14.64 27.41 1.37
N LEU A 47 13.76 26.81 2.17
CA LEU A 47 13.87 26.75 3.62
C LEU A 47 14.76 25.58 4.03
N GLN A 48 15.76 25.84 4.88
CA GLN A 48 16.59 24.80 5.46
C GLN A 48 15.85 24.17 6.65
N GLN A 49 15.74 22.85 6.66
CA GLN A 49 15.19 22.01 7.74
C GLN A 49 13.70 22.15 8.09
N VAL A 50 13.00 23.18 7.60
CA VAL A 50 11.54 23.29 7.73
C VAL A 50 10.90 22.95 6.40
N PRO A 51 10.00 21.94 6.31
CA PRO A 51 9.57 20.99 7.34
C PRO A 51 10.52 19.78 7.55
N PRO A 52 10.58 19.19 8.76
CA PRO A 52 11.38 17.99 9.04
C PRO A 52 10.92 16.77 8.24
N ASN A 53 11.85 15.86 7.91
CA ASN A 53 11.54 14.61 7.19
C ASN A 53 10.46 13.77 7.88
N VAL A 54 10.46 13.74 9.22
CA VAL A 54 9.46 13.00 10.01
C VAL A 54 8.05 13.55 9.79
N VAL A 55 7.91 14.87 9.66
CA VAL A 55 6.61 15.52 9.40
C VAL A 55 6.13 15.21 7.99
N ILE A 56 7.02 15.31 6.99
CA ILE A 56 6.70 14.98 5.60
C ILE A 56 6.25 13.53 5.49
N ASN A 57 6.99 12.60 6.11
CA ASN A 57 6.65 11.19 6.09
C ASN A 57 5.33 10.91 6.84
N GLY A 58 5.11 11.53 8.00
CA GLY A 58 3.87 11.40 8.76
C GLY A 58 2.64 11.89 7.98
N LEU A 59 2.74 13.07 7.36
CA LEU A 59 1.70 13.59 6.46
C LEU A 59 1.43 12.64 5.30
N ALA A 60 2.49 12.09 4.69
CA ALA A 60 2.34 11.17 3.58
C ALA A 60 1.65 9.86 3.96
N ILE A 61 1.90 9.30 5.15
CA ILE A 61 1.21 8.10 5.63
C ILE A 61 -0.29 8.37 5.80
N VAL A 62 -0.65 9.45 6.50
CA VAL A 62 -2.06 9.79 6.76
C VAL A 62 -2.81 10.04 5.45
N LEU A 63 -2.23 10.82 4.55
CA LEU A 63 -2.81 11.09 3.23
C LEU A 63 -2.89 9.83 2.38
N SER A 64 -1.89 8.95 2.45
CA SER A 64 -1.92 7.68 1.70
C SER A 64 -3.03 6.77 2.19
N ILE A 65 -3.27 6.66 3.49
CA ILE A 65 -4.40 5.87 4.03
C ILE A 65 -5.72 6.45 3.53
N TYR A 66 -5.89 7.77 3.56
CA TYR A 66 -7.09 8.43 3.07
C TYR A 66 -7.33 8.17 1.57
N VAL A 67 -6.30 8.32 0.73
CA VAL A 67 -6.41 8.09 -0.72
C VAL A 67 -6.62 6.61 -1.06
N MET A 68 -6.09 5.69 -0.24
CA MET A 68 -6.18 4.25 -0.49
C MET A 68 -7.48 3.61 0.02
N TYR A 69 -8.28 4.32 0.81
CA TYR A 69 -9.56 3.84 1.33
C TYR A 69 -10.47 3.15 0.29
N PRO A 70 -10.79 3.75 -0.89
CA PRO A 70 -11.65 3.10 -1.87
C PRO A 70 -11.04 1.84 -2.49
N VAL A 71 -9.71 1.81 -2.67
CA VAL A 71 -9.02 0.65 -3.25
C VAL A 71 -9.17 -0.58 -2.37
N ILE A 72 -9.16 -0.39 -1.04
CA ILE A 72 -9.37 -1.48 -0.08
C ILE A 72 -10.79 -2.02 -0.19
N LEU A 73 -11.79 -1.14 -0.30
CA LEU A 73 -13.20 -1.54 -0.45
C LEU A 73 -13.42 -2.32 -1.75
N ASP A 74 -12.96 -1.78 -2.89
CA ASP A 74 -13.09 -2.42 -4.19
C ASP A 74 -12.42 -3.80 -4.23
N THR A 75 -11.26 -3.91 -3.59
CA THR A 75 -10.52 -5.18 -3.48
C THR A 75 -11.28 -6.19 -2.61
N HIS A 76 -11.83 -5.75 -1.47
CA HIS A 76 -12.61 -6.60 -0.59
C HIS A 76 -13.88 -7.12 -1.28
N ASP A 77 -14.60 -6.26 -1.99
CA ASP A 77 -15.80 -6.63 -2.73
C ASP A 77 -15.49 -7.58 -3.89
N SER A 78 -14.37 -7.36 -4.59
CA SER A 78 -13.89 -8.25 -5.65
C SER A 78 -13.49 -9.62 -5.14
N ILE A 79 -12.88 -9.71 -3.96
CA ILE A 79 -12.53 -10.98 -3.31
C ILE A 79 -13.80 -11.73 -2.93
N ASN A 80 -14.76 -11.06 -2.28
CA ASN A 80 -16.01 -11.70 -1.86
C ASN A 80 -16.81 -12.25 -3.03
N ALA A 81 -16.93 -11.49 -4.12
CA ALA A 81 -17.60 -11.96 -5.33
C ALA A 81 -16.96 -13.24 -5.92
N ARG A 82 -15.62 -13.30 -5.92
CA ARG A 82 -14.87 -14.48 -6.38
C ARG A 82 -15.07 -15.70 -5.46
N LEU A 83 -15.13 -15.49 -4.15
CA LEU A 83 -15.41 -16.55 -3.18
C LEU A 83 -16.83 -17.11 -3.34
N GLU A 84 -17.79 -16.27 -3.69
CA GLU A 84 -19.18 -16.65 -3.92
C GLU A 84 -19.46 -17.22 -5.32
N GLY A 85 -18.43 -17.33 -6.19
CA GLY A 85 -18.59 -17.77 -7.58
C GLY A 85 -19.46 -16.83 -8.43
N ARG A 86 -19.65 -15.59 -7.98
CA ARG A 86 -20.44 -14.58 -8.67
C ARG A 86 -19.59 -13.86 -9.70
N PRO A 87 -20.20 -13.40 -10.81
CA PRO A 87 -19.50 -12.52 -11.74
C PRO A 87 -18.98 -11.26 -10.99
N PRO A 88 -17.89 -10.65 -11.48
CA PRO A 88 -17.29 -9.47 -10.85
C PRO A 88 -18.35 -8.40 -10.55
N PRO A 89 -18.22 -7.65 -9.45
CA PRO A 89 -19.13 -6.57 -9.12
C PRO A 89 -19.34 -5.65 -10.34
N ALA A 90 -20.56 -5.12 -10.52
CA ALA A 90 -20.88 -4.26 -11.66
C ALA A 90 -19.94 -3.03 -11.77
N SER A 91 -19.35 -2.57 -10.66
CA SER A 91 -18.30 -1.55 -10.62
C SER A 91 -17.00 -1.98 -11.30
N VAL A 92 -16.63 -3.25 -11.19
CA VAL A 92 -15.45 -3.84 -11.85
C VAL A 92 -15.76 -4.12 -13.31
N GLN A 93 -16.96 -4.65 -13.60
CA GLN A 93 -17.37 -4.92 -14.98
C GLN A 93 -17.48 -3.63 -15.79
N ALA A 94 -18.09 -2.57 -15.25
CA ALA A 94 -18.12 -1.25 -15.88
C ALA A 94 -16.73 -0.65 -16.09
N GLN A 95 -15.75 -0.94 -15.22
CA GLN A 95 -14.35 -0.53 -15.41
C GLN A 95 -13.61 -1.33 -16.49
N ILE A 96 -13.98 -2.60 -16.69
CA ILE A 96 -13.44 -3.45 -17.76
C ILE A 96 -14.04 -3.00 -19.10
N ASP A 97 -15.35 -2.80 -19.15
CA ASP A 97 -16.09 -2.43 -20.36
C ASP A 97 -15.75 -1.00 -20.80
N ALA A 98 -15.47 -0.08 -19.86
CA ALA A 98 -14.99 1.28 -20.18
C ALA A 98 -13.53 1.32 -20.70
N ARG A 99 -12.81 0.20 -20.67
CA ARG A 99 -11.43 0.07 -21.16
C ARG A 99 -11.31 -0.75 -22.45
N ALA A 100 -12.41 -1.30 -22.96
CA ALA A 100 -12.51 -2.02 -24.23
C ALA A 100 -12.99 -1.09 -25.35
#